data_AF-A0A5J5A7C7-F1
#
_entry.id   AF-A0A5J5A7C7-F1
#
_cell.length_a   1.000
_cell.length_b   1.000
_cell.length_c   1.000
_cell.angle_alpha   90.00
_cell.angle_beta   90.00
_cell.angle_gamma   90.00
#
_symmetry.space_group_name_H-M   'P 1'
#
loop_
_entity.id
_entity.type
_entity.pdbx_description
1 polymer ?
#
loop_
_entity_poly.entity_id
_entity_poly.type
_entity_poly.pdbx_seq_one_letter_code
_entity_poly.pdbx_strand_id
1 'polypeptide(L)'
;MAEEAGNPYLRLGYNSLGAFATINHLHFQAYYMAVPFPIEKATTKKITNLTSGLIISELVNYPVRGLVFEGGNTLQDLSNAISDSCICLQDSNVPYNVLISDSGKRIFLFPQCYAEKQALGEVSPELLDTQVNPAVWEISGHMVLKRKKDYEEASEENAWRLLAEVSLSEERFQEVKALVFEAIASGDDGNGVTLSSLEDPDITPQSLEETEAISKGSHHSMQLFSPLSSVCPNPSDKEHKLILRSGHSGETKIHRK
;
A
#
# COMPACT_ATOMS: atom_id res chain seq x y z
N MET A 1 -0.93 13.21 -26.84
CA MET A 1 -0.28 12.41 -25.79
C MET A 1 0.32 11.17 -26.43
N ALA A 2 1.33 10.55 -25.81
CA ALA A 2 1.85 9.26 -26.27
C ALA A 2 0.74 8.19 -26.23
N GLU A 3 0.74 7.28 -27.20
CA GLU A 3 -0.30 6.23 -27.34
C GLU A 3 -0.33 5.31 -26.10
N GLU A 4 0.85 5.07 -25.54
CA GLU A 4 1.13 4.23 -24.39
C GLU A 4 0.49 4.77 -23.10
N ALA A 5 0.26 6.08 -23.00
CA ALA A 5 -0.40 6.69 -21.85
C ALA A 5 -1.89 6.32 -21.75
N GLY A 6 -2.51 5.92 -22.87
CA GLY A 6 -3.86 5.37 -22.89
C GLY A 6 -3.91 3.85 -22.72
N ASN A 7 -2.77 3.20 -22.46
CA ASN A 7 -2.71 1.76 -22.30
C ASN A 7 -2.97 1.39 -20.83
N PRO A 8 -4.02 0.59 -20.51
CA PRO A 8 -4.31 0.20 -19.13
C PRO A 8 -3.22 -0.66 -18.49
N TYR A 9 -2.31 -1.21 -19.29
CA TYR A 9 -1.17 -2.02 -18.84
C TYR A 9 0.11 -1.21 -18.60
N LEU A 10 0.11 0.09 -18.91
CA LEU A 10 1.14 1.01 -18.45
C LEU A 10 0.79 1.48 -17.04
N ARG A 11 1.72 1.31 -16.11
CA ARG A 11 1.56 1.69 -14.71
C ARG A 11 2.63 2.68 -14.31
N LEU A 12 2.28 3.60 -13.41
CA LEU A 12 3.25 4.43 -12.72
C LEU A 12 3.31 4.00 -11.26
N GLY A 13 4.51 3.92 -10.72
CA GLY A 13 4.78 3.58 -9.34
C GLY A 13 5.55 4.70 -8.66
N TYR A 14 5.24 4.94 -7.40
CA TYR A 14 5.98 5.85 -6.53
C TYR A 14 6.25 5.18 -5.18
N ASN A 15 7.45 5.43 -4.65
CA ASN A 15 7.90 4.96 -3.34
C ASN A 15 8.32 6.21 -2.56
N SER A 16 7.74 6.41 -1.38
CA SER A 16 8.18 7.48 -0.47
C SER A 16 9.37 7.04 0.38
N LEU A 17 9.94 7.98 1.15
CA LEU A 17 10.99 7.68 2.12
C LEU A 17 10.49 6.65 3.16
N GLY A 18 11.32 5.66 3.47
CA GLY A 18 10.93 4.53 4.34
C GLY A 18 10.10 3.44 3.65
N ALA A 19 9.61 3.68 2.43
CA ALA A 19 8.85 2.73 1.61
C ALA A 19 9.65 2.25 0.39
N PHE A 20 10.96 2.06 0.57
CA PHE A 20 11.93 1.65 -0.44
C PHE A 20 12.14 2.63 -1.60
N ALA A 21 12.14 3.94 -1.32
CA ALA A 21 12.75 4.95 -2.19
C ALA A 21 14.28 4.80 -2.19
N THR A 22 14.87 4.50 -3.35
CA THR A 22 16.32 4.30 -3.50
C THR A 22 17.05 5.55 -4.00
N ILE A 23 16.30 6.58 -4.40
CA ILE A 23 16.82 7.85 -4.91
C ILE A 23 16.19 8.98 -4.10
N ASN A 24 16.99 9.98 -3.74
CA ASN A 24 16.63 11.05 -2.81
C ASN A 24 15.89 12.24 -3.45
N HIS A 25 15.50 12.13 -4.73
CA HIS A 25 14.66 13.11 -5.41
C HIS A 25 13.34 12.47 -5.84
N LEU A 26 12.31 13.31 -5.96
CA LEU A 26 11.00 12.90 -6.45
C LEU A 26 11.12 12.28 -7.84
N HIS A 27 10.72 11.02 -7.98
CA HIS A 27 10.70 10.32 -9.26
C HIS A 27 9.55 9.32 -9.28
N PHE A 28 8.95 9.16 -10.45
CA PHE A 28 8.01 8.08 -10.73
C PHE A 28 8.71 7.01 -11.55
N GLN A 29 8.31 5.77 -11.34
CA GLN A 29 8.77 4.63 -12.12
C GLN A 29 7.64 4.23 -13.07
N ALA A 30 7.94 4.00 -14.35
CA ALA A 30 6.96 3.50 -15.30
C ALA A 30 7.23 2.04 -15.63
N TYR A 31 6.18 1.21 -15.69
CA TYR A 31 6.31 -0.20 -16.05
C TYR A 31 5.16 -0.64 -16.94
N TYR A 32 5.52 -1.20 -18.09
CA TYR A 32 4.57 -1.78 -19.02
C TYR A 32 4.63 -3.30 -18.94
N MET A 33 3.48 -3.91 -18.68
CA MET A 33 3.32 -5.35 -18.78
C MET A 33 1.88 -5.67 -19.15
N ALA A 34 1.69 -6.28 -20.32
CA ALA A 34 0.41 -6.64 -20.94
C ALA A 34 -0.35 -7.79 -20.22
N VAL A 35 -0.27 -7.84 -18.90
CA VAL A 35 -1.09 -8.68 -18.03
C VAL A 35 -1.51 -7.86 -16.80
N PRO A 36 -2.73 -8.05 -16.27
CA PRO A 36 -3.13 -7.38 -15.06
C PRO A 36 -2.34 -7.89 -13.85
N PHE A 37 -1.94 -6.99 -12.98
CA PHE A 37 -1.31 -7.29 -11.71
C PHE A 37 -2.33 -7.89 -10.74
N PRO A 38 -1.91 -8.73 -9.77
CA PRO A 38 -2.79 -9.28 -8.74
C PRO A 38 -3.63 -8.22 -8.02
N ILE A 39 -3.03 -7.07 -7.69
CA ILE A 39 -3.74 -5.98 -7.01
C ILE A 39 -4.90 -5.42 -7.83
N GLU A 40 -4.78 -5.36 -9.15
CA GLU A 40 -5.83 -4.81 -10.02
C GLU A 40 -7.08 -5.70 -10.03
N LYS A 41 -6.91 -6.98 -9.64
CA LYS A 41 -7.98 -7.95 -9.48
C LYS A 41 -8.45 -8.09 -8.02
N ALA A 42 -7.81 -7.39 -7.09
CA ALA A 42 -8.15 -7.46 -5.68
C ALA A 42 -9.55 -6.89 -5.45
N THR A 43 -10.27 -7.50 -4.52
CA THR A 43 -11.59 -7.03 -4.11
C THR A 43 -11.43 -5.75 -3.29
N THR A 44 -12.38 -4.84 -3.44
CA THR A 44 -12.41 -3.59 -2.69
C THR A 44 -13.73 -3.46 -1.96
N LYS A 45 -13.70 -2.93 -0.73
CA LYS A 45 -14.89 -2.52 0.02
C LYS A 45 -14.96 -1.00 -0.01
N LYS A 46 -16.06 -0.48 -0.56
CA LYS A 46 -16.28 0.97 -0.63
C LYS A 46 -16.44 1.53 0.78
N ILE A 47 -15.76 2.65 1.05
CA ILE A 47 -15.84 3.35 2.34
C ILE A 47 -16.78 4.55 2.22
N THR A 48 -16.62 5.37 1.19
CA THR A 48 -17.40 6.61 1.05
C THR A 48 -17.54 7.07 -0.41
N ASN A 49 -18.48 7.99 -0.64
CA ASN A 49 -18.58 8.83 -1.83
C ASN A 49 -18.41 10.29 -1.41
N LEU A 50 -17.51 11.01 -2.06
CA LEU A 50 -17.47 12.47 -1.92
C LEU A 50 -18.40 13.12 -2.94
N THR A 51 -18.82 14.35 -2.63
CA THR A 51 -19.66 15.19 -3.51
C THR A 51 -19.03 15.42 -4.88
N SER A 52 -17.69 15.33 -4.94
CA SER A 52 -16.90 15.38 -6.17
C SER A 52 -17.02 14.14 -7.07
N GLY A 53 -17.83 13.12 -6.71
CA GLY A 53 -17.90 11.87 -7.47
C GLY A 53 -16.69 10.95 -7.28
N LEU A 54 -15.77 11.32 -6.38
CA LEU A 54 -14.64 10.52 -5.96
C LEU A 54 -15.11 9.35 -5.08
N ILE A 55 -14.63 8.15 -5.41
CA ILE A 55 -14.88 6.91 -4.69
C ILE A 55 -13.59 6.50 -4.00
N ILE A 56 -13.68 6.30 -2.68
CA ILE A 56 -12.59 5.76 -1.88
C ILE A 56 -13.02 4.41 -1.31
N SER A 57 -12.20 3.39 -1.56
CA SER A 57 -12.41 2.03 -1.09
C SER A 57 -11.17 1.52 -0.35
N GLU A 58 -11.35 0.55 0.55
CA GLU A 58 -10.24 -0.24 1.10
C GLU A 58 -10.07 -1.55 0.31
N LEU A 59 -8.84 -2.02 0.22
CA LEU A 59 -8.53 -3.36 -0.28
C LEU A 59 -8.97 -4.41 0.74
N VAL A 60 -9.61 -5.47 0.25
CA VAL A 60 -9.98 -6.64 1.05
C VAL A 60 -9.41 -7.91 0.44
N ASN A 61 -9.07 -8.88 1.29
CA ASN A 61 -8.43 -10.15 0.87
C ASN A 61 -7.11 -9.94 0.10
N TYR A 62 -6.30 -8.97 0.55
CA TYR A 62 -4.98 -8.67 0.02
C TYR A 62 -3.99 -8.55 1.20
N PRO A 63 -2.72 -8.99 1.06
CA PRO A 63 -1.79 -9.06 2.19
C PRO A 63 -1.33 -7.68 2.70
N VAL A 64 -1.54 -6.63 1.91
CA VAL A 64 -1.20 -5.24 2.27
C VAL A 64 -2.46 -4.42 2.33
N ARG A 65 -2.69 -3.77 3.48
CA ARG A 65 -3.78 -2.81 3.64
C ARG A 65 -3.50 -1.57 2.80
N GLY A 66 -4.52 -1.10 2.11
CA GLY A 66 -4.39 0.07 1.26
C GLY A 66 -5.74 0.63 0.86
N LEU A 67 -5.70 1.86 0.36
CA LEU A 67 -6.83 2.61 -0.15
C LEU A 67 -6.80 2.62 -1.68
N VAL A 68 -7.97 2.64 -2.29
CA VAL A 68 -8.17 2.73 -3.74
C VAL A 68 -9.02 3.94 -4.04
N PHE A 69 -8.50 4.80 -4.91
CA PHE A 69 -9.11 6.05 -5.34
C PHE A 69 -9.49 5.94 -6.81
N GLU A 70 -10.77 6.16 -7.11
CA GLU A 70 -11.35 6.05 -8.45
C GLU A 70 -12.44 7.12 -8.65
N GLY A 71 -12.70 7.47 -9.90
CA GLY A 71 -13.76 8.43 -10.23
C GLY A 71 -13.35 9.89 -10.05
N GLY A 72 -14.28 10.71 -9.56
CA GLY A 72 -14.19 12.17 -9.63
C GLY A 72 -14.97 12.74 -10.82
N ASN A 73 -15.49 13.95 -10.69
CA ASN A 73 -16.12 14.69 -11.78
C ASN A 73 -15.06 15.14 -12.79
N THR A 74 -13.84 15.37 -12.31
CA THR A 74 -12.66 15.69 -13.10
C THR A 74 -11.45 14.84 -12.66
N LEU A 75 -10.45 14.70 -13.53
CA LEU A 75 -9.16 14.11 -13.14
C LEU A 75 -8.45 14.92 -12.05
N GLN A 76 -8.74 16.23 -11.98
CA GLN A 76 -8.19 17.10 -10.95
C GLN A 76 -8.70 16.70 -9.56
N ASP A 77 -9.96 16.28 -9.44
CA ASP A 77 -10.53 15.84 -8.16
C ASP A 77 -9.78 14.63 -7.61
N LEU A 78 -9.54 13.63 -8.47
CA LEU A 78 -8.75 12.45 -8.14
C LEU A 78 -7.29 12.82 -7.81
N SER A 79 -6.70 13.72 -8.60
CA SER A 79 -5.33 14.19 -8.41
C SER A 79 -5.14 14.98 -7.11
N ASN A 80 -6.09 15.83 -6.73
CA ASN A 80 -6.05 16.59 -5.49
C ASN A 80 -6.12 15.64 -4.30
N ALA A 81 -7.13 14.76 -4.28
CA ALA A 81 -7.31 13.83 -3.17
C ALA A 81 -6.09 12.93 -2.94
N ILE A 82 -5.48 12.37 -4.00
CA ILE A 82 -4.27 11.56 -3.82
C ILE A 82 -3.07 12.42 -3.39
N SER A 83 -2.95 13.65 -3.87
CA SER A 83 -1.85 14.55 -3.50
C SER A 83 -1.96 14.97 -2.03
N ASP A 84 -3.14 15.37 -1.58
CA ASP A 84 -3.41 15.72 -0.18
C ASP A 84 -3.16 14.54 0.75
N SER A 85 -3.58 13.34 0.34
CA SER A 85 -3.26 12.09 1.05
C SER A 85 -1.76 11.87 1.18
N CYS A 86 -1.02 12.01 0.07
CA CYS A 86 0.44 11.82 0.05
C CYS A 86 1.16 12.84 0.94
N ILE A 87 0.78 14.11 0.88
CA ILE A 87 1.34 15.18 1.71
C ILE A 87 1.08 14.89 3.19
N CYS A 88 -0.16 14.55 3.53
CA CYS A 88 -0.55 14.19 4.90
C CYS A 88 0.28 13.02 5.46
N LEU A 89 0.44 11.95 4.67
CA LEU A 89 1.25 10.80 5.08
C LEU A 89 2.72 11.18 5.26
N GLN A 90 3.27 11.99 4.36
CA GLN A 90 4.64 12.47 4.46
C GLN A 90 4.86 13.33 5.71
N ASP A 91 3.97 14.30 5.97
CA ASP A 91 4.04 15.17 7.15
C ASP A 91 3.86 14.39 8.46
N SER A 92 3.10 13.29 8.41
CA SER A 92 2.88 12.37 9.52
C SER A 92 3.97 11.31 9.68
N ASN A 93 5.04 11.35 8.87
CA ASN A 93 6.11 10.35 8.82
C ASN A 93 5.60 8.91 8.63
N VAL A 94 4.55 8.73 7.83
CA VAL A 94 4.02 7.42 7.46
C VAL A 94 4.60 7.04 6.09
N PRO A 95 5.48 6.03 5.99
CA PRO A 95 5.95 5.55 4.70
C PRO A 95 4.78 5.00 3.87
N TYR A 96 4.82 5.25 2.56
CA TYR A 96 3.79 4.79 1.63
C TYR A 96 4.30 4.53 0.21
N ASN A 97 3.57 3.69 -0.52
CA ASN A 97 3.72 3.47 -1.96
C ASN A 97 2.45 3.90 -2.69
N VAL A 98 2.59 4.31 -3.96
CA VAL A 98 1.46 4.64 -4.84
C VAL A 98 1.58 3.87 -6.14
N LEU A 99 0.53 3.15 -6.52
CA LEU A 99 0.38 2.58 -7.86
C LEU A 99 -0.71 3.35 -8.62
N ILE A 100 -0.37 3.90 -9.77
CA ILE A 100 -1.31 4.50 -10.72
C ILE A 100 -1.49 3.52 -11.87
N SER A 101 -2.73 3.14 -12.12
CA SER A 101 -3.13 2.12 -13.08
C SER A 101 -4.32 2.58 -13.92
N ASP A 102 -4.73 1.74 -14.88
CA ASP A 102 -5.88 1.98 -15.75
C ASP A 102 -5.87 3.38 -16.41
N SER A 103 -4.74 3.72 -17.05
CA SER A 103 -4.55 5.02 -17.71
C SER A 103 -4.75 6.22 -16.78
N GLY A 104 -4.40 6.08 -15.49
CA GLY A 104 -4.49 7.14 -14.50
C GLY A 104 -5.83 7.24 -13.77
N LYS A 105 -6.78 6.34 -14.05
CA LYS A 105 -8.14 6.40 -13.47
C LYS A 105 -8.29 5.68 -12.14
N ARG A 106 -7.32 4.80 -11.82
CA ARG A 106 -7.35 3.99 -10.61
C ARG A 106 -6.02 4.06 -9.89
N ILE A 107 -6.04 4.61 -8.69
CA ILE A 107 -4.85 4.86 -7.89
C ILE A 107 -4.94 4.08 -6.58
N PHE A 108 -3.90 3.34 -6.26
CA PHE A 108 -3.76 2.60 -5.01
C PHE A 108 -2.73 3.29 -4.14
N LEU A 109 -3.07 3.49 -2.86
CA LEU A 109 -2.21 4.07 -1.84
C LEU A 109 -1.97 3.03 -0.75
N PHE A 110 -0.71 2.71 -0.48
CA PHE A 110 -0.29 1.69 0.48
C PHE A 110 0.57 2.31 1.57
N PRO A 111 0.00 2.74 2.70
CA PRO A 111 0.78 2.99 3.90
C PRO A 111 1.50 1.69 4.32
N GLN A 112 2.79 1.78 4.64
CA GLN A 112 3.60 0.62 5.01
C GLN A 112 4.58 0.91 6.15
N CYS A 113 5.09 -0.15 6.79
CA CYS A 113 5.97 -0.06 7.96
C CYS A 113 7.20 -0.97 7.90
N TYR A 114 7.57 -1.48 6.72
CA TYR A 114 8.62 -2.51 6.64
C TYR A 114 9.98 -2.02 7.15
N ALA A 115 10.41 -0.81 6.76
CA ALA A 115 11.68 -0.24 7.22
C ALA A 115 11.72 -0.03 8.75
N GLU A 116 10.60 0.37 9.35
CA GLU A 116 10.46 0.51 10.80
C GLU A 116 10.59 -0.84 11.50
N LYS A 117 9.83 -1.85 11.04
CA LYS A 117 9.93 -3.23 11.56
C LYS A 117 11.34 -3.80 11.44
N GLN A 118 12.05 -3.52 10.34
CA GLN A 118 13.44 -3.93 10.19
C GLN A 118 14.34 -3.27 11.24
N ALA A 119 14.17 -1.96 11.49
CA ALA A 119 14.94 -1.23 12.48
C ALA A 119 14.66 -1.72 13.92
N LEU A 120 13.42 -2.14 14.20
CA LEU A 120 13.00 -2.72 15.48
C LEU A 120 13.37 -4.19 15.64
N GLY A 121 13.86 -4.86 14.59
CA GLY A 121 14.20 -6.29 14.61
C GLY A 121 12.98 -7.22 14.64
N GLU A 122 11.81 -6.73 14.20
CA GLU A 122 10.54 -7.46 14.22
C GLU A 122 10.37 -8.37 13.00
N VAL A 123 11.17 -8.16 11.95
CA VAL A 123 11.15 -9.00 10.74
C VAL A 123 11.96 -10.27 10.97
N SER A 124 11.37 -11.42 10.64
CA SER A 124 12.04 -12.71 10.84
C SER A 124 13.34 -12.85 10.04
N PRO A 125 14.34 -13.59 10.55
CA PRO A 125 15.61 -13.82 9.84
C PRO A 125 15.42 -14.47 8.47
N GLU A 126 14.42 -15.37 8.33
CA GLU A 126 14.10 -16.02 7.07
C GLU A 126 13.70 -15.00 5.99
N LEU A 127 12.86 -14.03 6.35
CA LEU A 127 12.41 -12.99 5.42
C LEU A 127 13.52 -11.98 5.11
N LEU A 128 14.33 -11.61 6.11
CA LEU A 128 15.51 -10.75 5.89
C LEU A 128 16.51 -11.38 4.91
N ASP A 129 16.69 -12.71 4.99
CA ASP A 129 17.61 -13.46 4.13
C ASP A 129 17.13 -13.56 2.67
N THR A 130 15.84 -13.34 2.39
CA THR A 130 15.36 -13.13 1.01
C THR A 130 15.96 -11.87 0.37
N GLN A 131 16.39 -10.93 1.21
CA GLN A 131 16.88 -9.60 0.84
C GLN A 131 15.87 -8.76 0.07
N VAL A 132 14.61 -9.19 -0.04
CA VAL A 132 13.57 -8.42 -0.72
C VAL A 132 13.07 -7.34 0.24
N ASN A 133 13.08 -6.10 -0.20
CA ASN A 133 12.41 -5.00 0.48
C ASN A 133 11.26 -4.58 -0.45
N PRO A 134 10.00 -4.93 -0.10
CA PRO A 134 8.88 -4.70 -1.01
C PRO A 134 8.62 -3.22 -1.28
N ALA A 135 8.71 -2.85 -2.56
CA ALA A 135 8.28 -1.57 -3.09
C ALA A 135 6.90 -1.70 -3.75
N VAL A 136 6.45 -0.61 -4.39
CA VAL A 136 5.19 -0.57 -5.15
C VAL A 136 5.00 -1.78 -6.07
N TRP A 137 6.05 -2.26 -6.75
CA TRP A 137 5.92 -3.37 -7.70
C TRP A 137 5.63 -4.71 -7.00
N GLU A 138 6.38 -5.04 -5.96
CA GLU A 138 6.16 -6.26 -5.16
C GLU A 138 4.81 -6.20 -4.45
N ILE A 139 4.49 -5.07 -3.80
CA ILE A 139 3.19 -4.86 -3.14
C ILE A 139 2.04 -5.01 -4.12
N SER A 140 2.22 -4.59 -5.36
CA SER A 140 1.21 -4.73 -6.42
C SER A 140 1.12 -6.15 -7.01
N GLY A 141 2.03 -7.05 -6.62
CA GLY A 141 2.06 -8.47 -6.97
C GLY A 141 3.06 -8.85 -8.06
N HIS A 142 3.92 -7.93 -8.50
CA HIS A 142 5.06 -8.25 -9.36
C HIS A 142 6.30 -8.51 -8.51
N MET A 143 6.56 -9.79 -8.21
CA MET A 143 7.62 -10.18 -7.29
C MET A 143 8.98 -10.19 -7.97
N VAL A 144 9.94 -9.45 -7.41
CA VAL A 144 11.36 -9.54 -7.77
C VAL A 144 12.09 -10.32 -6.69
N LEU A 145 12.60 -11.49 -7.06
CA LEU A 145 13.25 -12.41 -6.13
C LEU A 145 14.75 -12.37 -6.36
N LYS A 146 15.52 -12.30 -5.27
CA LYS A 146 16.97 -12.10 -5.34
C LYS A 146 17.75 -13.40 -5.29
N ARG A 147 17.20 -14.44 -4.69
CA ARG A 147 17.86 -15.74 -4.58
C ARG A 147 17.17 -16.76 -5.46
N LYS A 148 17.99 -17.60 -6.08
CA LYS A 148 17.52 -18.74 -6.87
C LYS A 148 16.56 -19.64 -6.09
N LYS A 149 16.87 -19.92 -4.82
CA LYS A 149 15.99 -20.72 -3.94
C LYS A 149 14.59 -20.12 -3.85
N ASP A 150 14.49 -18.82 -3.56
CA ASP A 150 13.20 -18.13 -3.43
C ASP A 150 12.43 -18.15 -4.76
N TYR A 151 13.14 -18.08 -5.89
CA TYR A 151 12.54 -18.17 -7.22
C TYR A 151 11.99 -19.57 -7.52
N GLU A 152 12.76 -20.62 -7.22
CA GLU A 152 12.37 -22.02 -7.41
C GLU A 152 11.21 -22.42 -6.50
N GLU A 153 11.22 -21.94 -5.26
CA GLU A 153 10.19 -22.21 -4.24
C GLU A 153 9.06 -21.15 -4.22
N ALA A 154 9.04 -20.22 -5.17
CA ALA A 154 8.07 -19.13 -5.15
C ALA A 154 6.63 -19.64 -5.32
N SER A 155 5.83 -19.34 -4.31
CA SER A 155 4.42 -19.67 -4.16
C SER A 155 3.62 -18.43 -3.74
N GLU A 156 2.30 -18.47 -3.91
CA GLU A 156 1.41 -17.41 -3.41
C GLU A 156 1.53 -17.23 -1.90
N GLU A 157 1.63 -18.34 -1.16
CA GLU A 157 1.81 -18.34 0.30
C GLU A 157 3.09 -17.60 0.72
N ASN A 158 4.22 -17.86 0.04
CA ASN A 158 5.47 -17.18 0.33
C ASN A 158 5.40 -15.68 0.03
N ALA A 159 4.75 -15.30 -1.08
CA ALA A 159 4.54 -13.89 -1.41
C ALA A 159 3.61 -13.20 -0.40
N TRP A 160 2.51 -13.85 0.01
CA TRP A 160 1.61 -13.33 1.03
C TRP A 160 2.32 -13.11 2.36
N ARG A 161 3.10 -14.09 2.80
CA ARG A 161 3.88 -13.99 4.03
C ARG A 161 4.86 -12.81 4.00
N LEU A 162 5.61 -12.64 2.90
CA LEU A 162 6.53 -11.52 2.74
C LEU A 162 5.79 -10.16 2.70
N LEU A 163 4.72 -10.07 1.91
CA LEU A 163 3.99 -8.80 1.75
C LEU A 163 3.22 -8.41 3.02
N ALA A 164 2.74 -9.36 3.81
CA ALA A 164 2.05 -9.08 5.07
C ALA A 164 2.96 -8.34 6.07
N GLU A 165 4.27 -8.55 6.03
CA GLU A 165 5.22 -7.80 6.88
C GLU A 165 5.23 -6.31 6.59
N VAL A 166 4.89 -5.92 5.36
CA VAL A 166 4.88 -4.54 4.91
C VAL A 166 3.66 -3.80 5.43
N SER A 167 2.56 -4.52 5.63
CA SER A 167 1.28 -3.96 6.04
C SER A 167 1.32 -3.37 7.44
N LEU A 168 0.61 -2.26 7.61
CA LEU A 168 0.22 -1.77 8.94
C LEU A 168 -0.67 -2.77 9.66
N SER A 169 -0.70 -2.71 10.99
CA SER A 169 -1.74 -3.34 11.79
C SER A 169 -3.12 -2.77 11.43
N GLU A 170 -4.19 -3.45 11.83
CA GLU A 170 -5.55 -2.93 11.61
C GLU A 170 -5.72 -1.57 12.30
N GLU A 171 -5.34 -1.49 13.55
CA GLU A 171 -5.50 -0.31 14.41
C GLU A 171 -4.76 0.89 13.80
N ARG A 172 -3.49 0.69 13.43
CA ARG A 172 -2.68 1.74 12.82
C ARG A 172 -3.20 2.13 11.43
N PHE A 173 -3.73 1.17 10.66
CA PHE A 173 -4.37 1.48 9.38
C PHE A 173 -5.63 2.32 9.55
N GLN A 174 -6.45 2.08 10.57
CA GLN A 174 -7.63 2.91 10.86
C GLN A 174 -7.25 4.35 11.22
N GLU A 175 -6.21 4.54 12.04
CA GLU A 175 -5.67 5.87 12.35
C GLU A 175 -5.22 6.60 11.08
N VAL A 176 -4.44 5.92 10.23
CA VAL A 176 -3.93 6.48 8.98
C VAL A 176 -5.08 6.80 8.01
N LYS A 177 -6.11 5.96 7.94
CA LYS A 177 -7.31 6.25 7.14
C LYS A 177 -7.98 7.53 7.62
N ALA A 178 -8.13 7.72 8.93
CA ALA A 178 -8.74 8.93 9.49
C ALA A 178 -7.94 10.20 9.10
N LEU A 179 -6.61 10.16 9.21
CA LEU A 179 -5.73 11.26 8.78
C LEU A 179 -5.91 11.59 7.29
N VAL A 180 -5.93 10.57 6.44
CA VAL A 180 -6.15 10.72 5.00
C VAL A 180 -7.50 11.37 4.70
N PHE A 181 -8.57 10.93 5.36
CA PHE A 181 -9.90 11.53 5.15
C PHE A 181 -9.99 12.97 5.64
N GLU A 182 -9.35 13.30 6.76
CA GLU A 182 -9.27 14.67 7.27
C GLU A 182 -8.52 15.60 6.30
N ALA A 183 -7.40 15.12 5.74
CA ALA A 183 -6.62 15.88 4.76
C ALA A 183 -7.42 16.17 3.48
N ILE A 184 -8.12 15.16 2.93
CA ILE A 184 -8.95 15.33 1.74
C ILE A 184 -10.11 16.30 2.01
N ALA A 185 -10.72 16.25 3.20
CA ALA A 185 -11.80 17.16 3.57
C ALA A 185 -11.33 18.61 3.75
N SER A 186 -10.08 18.81 4.15
CA SER A 186 -9.49 20.13 4.37
C SER A 186 -9.00 20.81 3.08
N GLY A 187 -8.72 20.05 2.03
CA GLY A 187 -8.32 20.57 0.71
C GLY A 187 -9.48 21.03 -0.18
N ASP A 188 -10.73 20.72 0.18
CA ASP A 188 -11.94 21.11 -0.56
C ASP A 188 -12.50 22.44 -0.03
N ASP A 189 -11.95 23.56 -0.52
CA ASP A 189 -12.35 24.94 -0.18
C ASP A 189 -13.77 25.32 -0.69
N GLY A 190 -14.82 24.54 -0.39
CA GLY A 190 -16.18 24.99 -0.64
C GLY A 190 -17.35 24.01 -0.57
N ASN A 191 -17.16 22.71 -0.42
CA ASN A 191 -18.29 21.77 -0.37
C ASN A 191 -18.13 20.76 0.76
N GLY A 192 -18.65 21.11 1.93
CA GLY A 192 -18.56 20.31 3.16
C GLY A 192 -18.71 18.80 2.91
N VAL A 193 -17.69 18.05 3.31
CA VAL A 193 -17.69 16.58 3.26
C VAL A 193 -18.68 16.07 4.29
N THR A 194 -19.83 15.60 3.84
CA THR A 194 -20.71 14.79 4.69
C THR A 194 -20.19 13.37 4.69
N LEU A 195 -19.49 12.98 5.75
CA LEU A 195 -19.17 11.59 6.03
C LEU A 195 -20.50 10.86 6.27
N SER A 196 -21.05 10.18 5.25
CA SER A 196 -22.15 9.26 5.48
C SER A 196 -21.62 8.13 6.35
N SER A 197 -22.17 8.03 7.55
CA SER A 197 -21.79 7.14 8.65
C SER A 197 -21.27 5.78 8.21
N LEU A 198 -20.23 5.31 8.88
CA LEU A 198 -19.84 3.90 8.90
C LEU A 198 -21.08 3.08 9.28
N GLU A 199 -21.62 2.29 8.36
CA GLU A 199 -22.65 1.30 8.68
C GLU A 199 -21.98 0.16 9.45
N ASP A 200 -22.04 0.20 10.78
CA ASP A 200 -21.83 -0.98 11.61
C ASP A 200 -23.06 -1.89 11.51
N PRO A 201 -22.90 -3.21 11.26
CA PRO A 201 -23.99 -4.15 11.37
C PRO A 201 -24.38 -4.37 12.85
N ASP A 202 -25.53 -3.81 13.21
CA ASP A 202 -26.50 -4.26 14.22
C ASP A 202 -25.94 -5.15 15.37
N ILE A 203 -25.46 -4.50 16.44
CA ILE A 203 -25.23 -5.17 17.73
C ILE A 203 -26.26 -4.65 18.73
N THR A 204 -27.17 -5.54 19.12
CA THR A 204 -28.17 -5.32 20.16
C THR A 204 -27.50 -5.30 21.54
N PRO A 205 -27.91 -4.40 22.48
CA PRO A 205 -27.18 -4.16 23.71
C PRO A 205 -27.56 -5.15 24.83
N GLN A 206 -26.57 -5.74 25.49
CA GLN A 206 -26.75 -6.29 26.84
C GLN A 206 -25.62 -5.86 27.79
N SER A 207 -26.06 -5.05 28.77
CA SER A 207 -25.61 -4.84 30.16
C SER A 207 -24.12 -4.83 30.53
N LEU A 208 -23.75 -3.66 31.08
CA LEU A 208 -22.64 -3.33 31.96
C LEU A 208 -22.46 -4.28 33.15
N GLU A 209 -21.21 -4.63 33.46
CA GLU A 209 -20.66 -4.60 34.83
C GLU A 209 -19.24 -4.03 34.79
N GLU A 210 -18.99 -3.06 35.67
CA GLU A 210 -17.73 -2.35 35.89
C GLU A 210 -16.68 -3.24 36.57
N THR A 211 -15.39 -2.94 36.35
CA THR A 211 -14.41 -2.83 37.45
C THR A 211 -13.15 -2.08 37.00
N GLU A 212 -12.77 -1.10 37.81
CA GLU A 212 -11.60 -0.22 37.68
C GLU A 212 -10.27 -0.94 37.95
N ALA A 213 -9.19 -0.54 37.26
CA ALA A 213 -7.86 -0.43 37.86
C ALA A 213 -6.88 0.44 37.03
N ILE A 214 -6.24 1.36 37.73
CA ILE A 214 -5.25 2.37 37.35
C ILE A 214 -3.85 1.72 37.16
N SER A 215 -3.02 2.17 36.20
CA SER A 215 -1.78 2.95 36.46
C SER A 215 -0.77 3.04 35.29
N LYS A 216 -0.34 4.30 35.06
CA LYS A 216 1.03 4.82 34.81
C LYS A 216 1.73 4.51 33.49
N GLY A 217 2.02 5.61 32.78
CA GLY A 217 2.88 5.65 31.60
C GLY A 217 4.38 5.71 31.89
N SER A 218 5.13 5.75 30.79
CA SER A 218 6.52 6.19 30.74
C SER A 218 6.81 6.71 29.32
N HIS A 219 7.20 7.98 29.24
CA HIS A 219 7.75 8.59 28.03
C HIS A 219 9.16 8.03 27.78
N HIS A 220 9.47 7.65 26.54
CA HIS A 220 10.83 7.48 26.09
C HIS A 220 11.05 8.23 24.78
N SER A 221 11.98 9.17 24.84
CA SER A 221 12.46 9.99 23.72
C SER A 221 13.27 9.13 22.75
N MET A 222 12.92 9.11 21.47
CA MET A 222 13.75 8.49 20.43
C MET A 222 14.80 9.48 19.91
N GLN A 223 16.05 9.02 19.89
CA GLN A 223 17.19 9.71 19.30
C GLN A 223 17.22 9.48 17.78
N LEU A 224 17.43 10.56 17.03
CA LEU A 224 17.69 10.55 15.60
C LEU A 224 19.02 9.82 15.30
N PHE A 225 18.97 8.76 14.50
CA PHE A 225 20.17 8.13 13.94
C PHE A 225 20.24 8.27 12.42
N SER A 226 21.46 8.55 11.97
CA SER A 226 21.92 8.86 10.62
C SER A 226 21.70 7.70 9.61
N PRO A 227 21.57 8.00 8.31
CA PRO A 227 21.29 6.98 7.30
C PRO A 227 22.47 6.02 7.11
N LEU A 228 22.19 4.72 7.23
CA LEU A 228 23.07 3.64 6.80
C LEU A 228 23.19 3.67 5.26
N SER A 229 24.42 3.82 4.78
CA SER A 229 24.77 3.68 3.37
C SER A 229 24.53 2.24 2.91
N SER A 230 23.42 2.00 2.21
CA SER A 230 23.21 0.72 1.52
C SER A 230 24.00 0.72 0.21
N VAL A 231 24.98 -0.17 0.13
CA VAL A 231 25.67 -0.48 -1.12
C VAL A 231 24.68 -1.24 -2.00
N CYS A 232 24.26 -0.62 -3.12
CA CYS A 232 23.45 -1.28 -4.15
C CYS A 232 24.20 -2.51 -4.71
N PRO A 233 23.59 -3.71 -4.73
CA PRO A 233 24.15 -4.83 -5.50
C PRO A 233 23.99 -4.57 -7.01
N ASN A 234 24.94 -5.10 -7.79
CA ASN A 234 24.97 -5.00 -9.25
C ASN A 234 23.65 -5.48 -9.91
N PRO A 235 23.23 -4.89 -11.04
CA PRO A 235 21.95 -5.20 -11.69
C PRO A 235 21.81 -6.60 -12.31
N SER A 236 22.82 -7.47 -12.25
CA SER A 236 22.89 -8.67 -13.10
C SER A 236 22.14 -9.91 -12.58
N ASP A 237 21.68 -9.95 -11.33
CA ASP A 237 21.13 -11.19 -10.72
C ASP A 237 19.68 -11.07 -10.22
N LYS A 238 18.87 -10.15 -10.76
CA LYS A 238 17.45 -10.03 -10.37
C LYS A 238 16.55 -10.83 -11.30
N GLU A 239 15.88 -11.86 -10.77
CA GLU A 239 14.87 -12.64 -11.50
C GLU A 239 13.46 -12.18 -11.12
N HIS A 240 12.58 -12.03 -12.13
CA HIS A 240 11.24 -11.46 -11.99
C HIS A 240 10.16 -12.55 -12.15
N LYS A 241 9.15 -12.59 -11.27
CA LYS A 241 8.05 -13.57 -11.32
C LYS A 241 6.71 -12.90 -10.98
N LEU A 242 5.68 -13.19 -11.79
CA LEU A 242 4.30 -12.77 -11.49
C LEU A 242 3.57 -13.94 -10.84
N ILE A 243 3.03 -13.74 -9.64
CA ILE A 243 2.25 -14.75 -8.93
C ILE A 243 0.78 -14.38 -9.06
N LEU A 244 0.02 -15.16 -9.83
CA LEU A 244 -1.40 -14.90 -10.10
C LEU A 244 -2.29 -15.74 -9.19
N ARG A 245 -3.28 -15.10 -8.56
CA ARG A 245 -4.35 -15.77 -7.81
C ARG A 245 -5.30 -16.49 -8.77
N SER A 246 -5.42 -17.82 -8.66
CA SER A 246 -6.48 -18.59 -9.32
C SER A 246 -7.74 -18.55 -8.45
N GLY A 247 -8.80 -17.90 -8.92
CA GLY A 247 -10.12 -18.01 -8.29
C GLY A 247 -10.68 -19.41 -8.52
N HIS A 248 -10.86 -20.16 -7.43
CA HIS A 248 -11.55 -21.46 -7.33
C HIS A 248 -11.18 -22.57 -8.35
N SER A 249 -10.55 -23.61 -7.80
CA SER A 249 -10.19 -24.93 -8.38
C SER A 249 -9.13 -24.94 -9.50
N GLY A 250 -7.94 -25.46 -9.15
CA GLY A 250 -7.03 -26.15 -10.06
C GLY A 250 -5.98 -25.32 -10.80
N GLU A 251 -4.72 -25.49 -10.38
CA GLU A 251 -3.46 -25.21 -11.09
C GLU A 251 -3.08 -23.75 -11.39
N THR A 252 -2.10 -23.24 -10.62
CA THR A 252 -1.36 -22.00 -10.87
C THR A 252 -0.41 -22.17 -12.06
N LYS A 253 -0.70 -21.53 -13.21
CA LYS A 253 0.24 -21.44 -14.35
C LYS A 253 1.27 -20.33 -14.12
N ILE A 254 2.49 -20.73 -13.79
CA ILE A 254 3.67 -19.85 -13.71
C ILE A 254 4.16 -19.55 -15.14
N HIS A 255 4.31 -18.27 -15.50
CA HIS A 255 4.92 -17.84 -16.76
C HIS A 255 6.37 -17.39 -16.54
N ARG A 256 7.30 -17.97 -17.31
CA ARG A 256 8.71 -17.60 -17.37
C ARG A 256 8.91 -16.51 -18.43
N LYS A 257 9.67 -15.46 -18.12
CA LYS A 257 10.25 -14.55 -19.12
C LYS A 257 11.73 -14.85 -19.26
#